data_AF-V7F4Z0-F1
#
_entry.id   AF-V7F4Z0-F1
#
_cell.length_a   1.000
_cell.length_b   1.000
_cell.length_c   1.000
_cell.angle_alpha   90.00
_cell.angle_beta   90.00
_cell.angle_gamma   90.00
#
_symmetry.space_group_name_H-M   'P 1'
#
loop_
_entity.id
_entity.type
_entity.pdbx_description
1 polymer ?
#
loop_
_entity_poly.entity_id
_entity_poly.type
_entity_poly.pdbx_seq_one_letter_code
_entity_poly.pdbx_strand_id
1 'polypeptide(L)'
;MFGTPLVEKGYDQAAEWIEILEKLYASDQPLDYEGTYYRLKEAVSRPASLQVPRPVTMNAAFGGPGRDFAAARCDYLFTTFSEMSDAGKHVADISERADKVGRNVGVYTVAHVVCRPTMEEAQAYYTAMPSIWSTTMRSMLIWQARRSSRSRMTRMPMTATGSVSPAAPAPTRWLERRKRLPPRWRQ
;
A
#
# COMPACT_ATOMS: atom_id res chain seq x y z
N MET A 1 5.76 -25.99 -5.01
CA MET A 1 5.73 -25.34 -3.68
C MET A 1 4.39 -25.46 -2.94
N PHE A 2 3.24 -25.76 -3.55
CA PHE A 2 2.01 -26.05 -2.79
C PHE A 2 1.24 -27.27 -3.31
N GLY A 3 1.91 -28.15 -4.05
CA GLY A 3 1.25 -29.26 -4.75
C GLY A 3 0.34 -28.82 -5.90
N THR A 4 0.26 -27.53 -6.19
CA THR A 4 -0.56 -26.95 -7.27
C THR A 4 0.29 -26.62 -8.50
N PRO A 5 -0.22 -26.89 -9.71
CA PRO A 5 0.44 -26.47 -10.95
C PRO A 5 0.44 -24.94 -11.07
N LEU A 6 1.40 -24.42 -11.85
CA LEU A 6 1.42 -22.99 -12.18
C LEU A 6 0.26 -22.70 -13.14
N VAL A 7 -0.50 -21.63 -12.88
CA VAL A 7 -1.56 -21.20 -13.78
C VAL A 7 -0.95 -20.36 -14.90
N GLU A 8 -1.18 -20.76 -16.16
CA GLU A 8 -0.61 -20.08 -17.33
C GLU A 8 -1.11 -18.62 -17.45
N LYS A 9 -2.37 -18.37 -17.08
CA LYS A 9 -3.01 -17.05 -17.09
C LYS A 9 -3.18 -16.49 -15.68
N GLY A 10 -2.05 -16.22 -15.02
CA GLY A 10 -2.05 -15.76 -13.63
C GLY A 10 -2.85 -14.47 -13.37
N TYR A 11 -2.89 -13.55 -14.34
CA TYR A 11 -3.67 -12.30 -14.19
C TYR A 11 -5.19 -12.51 -14.35
N ASP A 12 -5.62 -13.47 -15.17
CA ASP A 12 -7.04 -13.81 -15.30
C ASP A 12 -7.55 -14.41 -14.00
N GLN A 13 -6.79 -15.34 -13.42
CA GLN A 13 -7.08 -15.90 -12.10
C GLN A 13 -7.07 -14.83 -11.00
N ALA A 14 -6.09 -13.92 -11.03
CA ALA A 14 -6.04 -12.81 -10.08
C ALA A 14 -7.23 -11.85 -10.23
N ALA A 15 -7.76 -11.67 -11.45
CA ALA A 15 -8.90 -10.80 -11.70
C ALA A 15 -10.17 -11.39 -11.12
N GLU A 16 -10.38 -12.70 -11.33
CA GLU A 16 -11.45 -13.48 -10.72
C GLU A 16 -11.37 -13.41 -9.19
N TRP A 17 -10.16 -13.56 -8.64
CA TRP A 17 -9.95 -13.47 -7.20
C TRP A 17 -10.30 -12.10 -6.61
N ILE A 18 -9.87 -10.99 -7.25
CA ILE A 18 -10.24 -9.64 -6.79
C ILE A 18 -11.75 -9.44 -6.86
N GLU A 19 -12.41 -9.95 -7.90
CA GLU A 19 -13.88 -9.85 -8.03
C GLU A 19 -14.59 -10.55 -6.87
N ILE A 20 -14.16 -11.77 -6.52
CA ILE A 20 -14.67 -12.50 -5.37
C ILE A 20 -14.50 -11.69 -4.10
N LEU A 21 -13.31 -11.14 -3.86
CA LEU A 21 -13.03 -10.33 -2.68
C LEU A 21 -13.90 -9.08 -2.61
N GLU A 22 -14.07 -8.38 -3.73
CA GLU A 22 -14.95 -7.20 -3.84
C GLU A 22 -16.40 -7.55 -3.46
N LYS A 23 -16.92 -8.66 -3.98
CA LYS A 23 -18.27 -9.14 -3.63
C LYS A 23 -18.40 -9.53 -2.16
N LEU A 24 -17.39 -10.23 -1.63
CA LEU A 24 -17.37 -10.65 -0.23
C LEU A 24 -17.25 -9.48 0.74
N TYR A 25 -16.54 -8.41 0.37
CA TYR A 25 -16.47 -7.20 1.21
C TYR A 25 -17.71 -6.33 1.11
N ALA A 26 -18.44 -6.37 -0.01
CA ALA A 26 -19.67 -5.62 -0.21
C ALA A 26 -20.92 -6.28 0.39
N SER A 27 -20.84 -7.58 0.75
CA SER A 27 -21.99 -8.35 1.24
C SER A 27 -21.83 -8.79 2.69
N ASP A 28 -22.87 -8.58 3.50
CA ASP A 28 -23.00 -9.18 4.84
C ASP A 28 -23.61 -10.60 4.82
N GLN A 29 -24.13 -11.02 3.65
CA GLN A 29 -24.75 -12.33 3.45
C GLN A 29 -23.78 -13.32 2.78
N PRO A 30 -23.91 -14.63 3.06
CA PRO A 30 -23.21 -15.66 2.31
C PRO A 30 -23.48 -15.54 0.81
N LEU A 31 -22.44 -15.72 0.00
CA LEU A 31 -22.55 -15.72 -1.45
C LEU A 31 -22.02 -17.02 -2.04
N ASP A 32 -22.68 -17.45 -3.11
CA ASP A 32 -22.20 -18.50 -3.99
C ASP A 32 -21.47 -17.84 -5.16
N TYR A 33 -20.38 -18.46 -5.62
CA TYR A 33 -19.61 -17.98 -6.76
C TYR A 33 -19.22 -19.17 -7.64
N GLU A 34 -19.55 -19.10 -8.93
CA GLU A 34 -19.11 -20.08 -9.92
C GLU A 34 -18.33 -19.36 -11.02
N GLY A 35 -17.00 -19.40 -10.91
CA GLY A 35 -16.08 -18.85 -11.90
C GLY A 35 -15.27 -19.91 -12.63
N THR A 36 -14.29 -19.46 -13.39
CA THR A 36 -13.39 -20.31 -14.17
C THR A 36 -12.37 -20.99 -13.27
N TYR A 37 -11.87 -20.27 -12.26
CA TYR A 37 -10.80 -20.73 -11.36
C TYR A 37 -11.32 -21.11 -9.98
N TYR A 38 -12.40 -20.46 -9.52
CA TYR A 38 -12.92 -20.60 -8.17
C TYR A 38 -14.40 -20.98 -8.19
N ARG A 39 -14.77 -21.95 -7.35
CA ARG A 39 -16.15 -22.29 -7.07
C ARG A 39 -16.38 -22.30 -5.57
N LEU A 40 -17.23 -21.40 -5.10
CA LEU A 40 -17.49 -21.13 -3.70
C LEU A 40 -18.97 -21.31 -3.42
N LYS A 41 -19.28 -21.85 -2.24
CA LYS A 41 -20.64 -22.02 -1.74
C LYS A 41 -20.72 -21.45 -0.34
N GLU A 42 -21.74 -20.63 -0.08
CA GLU A 42 -22.01 -19.93 1.17
C GLU A 42 -20.77 -19.19 1.72
N ALA A 43 -19.98 -18.58 0.83
CA ALA A 43 -18.77 -17.87 1.19
C ALA A 43 -19.06 -16.55 1.91
N VAL A 44 -18.32 -16.29 2.99
CA VAL A 44 -18.44 -15.08 3.81
C VAL A 44 -17.04 -14.59 4.18
N SER A 45 -16.81 -13.29 4.11
CA SER A 45 -15.59 -12.66 4.63
C SER A 45 -15.84 -12.12 6.05
N ARG A 46 -15.19 -12.71 7.05
CA ARG A 46 -15.24 -12.23 8.44
C ARG A 46 -13.85 -12.21 9.09
N PRO A 47 -13.49 -11.12 9.81
CA PRO A 47 -14.27 -9.90 10.00
C PRO A 47 -14.42 -9.09 8.70
N ALA A 48 -15.51 -8.33 8.58
CA ALA A 48 -15.69 -7.43 7.45
C ALA A 48 -14.58 -6.37 7.42
N SER A 49 -14.23 -5.90 6.22
CA SER A 49 -13.26 -4.82 6.06
C SER A 49 -13.77 -3.56 6.78
N LEU A 50 -12.89 -2.91 7.55
CA LEU A 50 -13.18 -1.58 8.09
C LEU A 50 -13.14 -0.50 7.01
N GLN A 51 -12.36 -0.72 5.94
CA GLN A 51 -12.24 0.20 4.82
C GLN A 51 -13.32 -0.11 3.77
N VAL A 52 -13.98 0.94 3.30
CA VAL A 52 -15.03 0.91 2.28
C VAL A 52 -14.52 1.60 1.01
N PRO A 53 -14.78 1.07 -0.20
CA PRO A 53 -15.53 -0.16 -0.48
C PRO A 53 -14.74 -1.44 -0.17
N ARG A 54 -13.41 -1.37 -0.10
CA ARG A 54 -12.51 -2.48 0.24
C ARG A 54 -11.15 -1.93 0.70
N PRO A 55 -10.24 -2.76 1.24
CA PRO A 55 -8.86 -2.34 1.49
C PRO A 55 -8.19 -1.83 0.21
N VAL A 56 -7.25 -0.90 0.38
CA VAL A 56 -6.46 -0.35 -0.72
C VAL A 56 -5.61 -1.46 -1.34
N THR A 57 -5.65 -1.54 -2.66
CA THR A 57 -4.95 -2.56 -3.45
C THR A 57 -3.78 -1.94 -4.22
N MET A 58 -2.68 -2.68 -4.25
CA MET A 58 -1.46 -2.28 -4.93
C MET A 58 -0.90 -3.47 -5.72
N ASN A 59 -0.39 -3.19 -6.92
CA ASN A 59 0.29 -4.18 -7.75
C ASN A 59 1.73 -3.73 -8.04
N ALA A 60 2.69 -4.65 -8.02
CA ALA A 60 4.11 -4.37 -8.25
C ALA A 60 4.67 -5.00 -9.55
N ALA A 61 3.82 -5.19 -10.56
CA ALA A 61 4.19 -5.82 -11.81
C ALA A 61 4.95 -4.87 -12.75
N PHE A 62 6.00 -5.40 -13.36
CA PHE A 62 6.80 -4.68 -14.35
C PHE A 62 6.30 -4.86 -15.79
N GLY A 63 5.82 -6.05 -16.14
CA GLY A 63 5.42 -6.40 -17.51
C GLY A 63 4.06 -5.84 -17.92
N GLY A 64 3.84 -5.70 -19.23
CA GLY A 64 2.62 -5.15 -19.83
C GLY A 64 1.32 -5.74 -19.25
N PRO A 65 1.12 -7.08 -19.27
CA PRO A 65 -0.10 -7.70 -18.75
C PRO A 65 -0.39 -7.36 -17.28
N GLY A 66 0.65 -7.19 -16.46
CA GLY A 66 0.48 -6.83 -15.07
C GLY A 66 0.16 -5.36 -14.85
N ARG A 67 0.67 -4.48 -15.71
CA ARG A 67 0.31 -3.06 -15.70
C ARG A 67 -1.14 -2.87 -16.17
N ASP A 68 -1.59 -3.64 -17.16
CA ASP A 68 -3.00 -3.67 -17.58
C ASP A 68 -3.91 -4.15 -16.46
N PHE A 69 -3.51 -5.23 -15.77
CA PHE A 69 -4.23 -5.69 -14.60
C PHE A 69 -4.29 -4.63 -13.49
N ALA A 70 -3.16 -3.97 -13.20
CA ALA A 70 -3.11 -2.91 -12.19
C ALA A 70 -4.04 -1.75 -12.55
N ALA A 71 -4.02 -1.31 -13.80
CA ALA A 71 -4.92 -0.27 -14.33
C ALA A 71 -6.40 -0.66 -14.16
N ALA A 72 -6.74 -1.92 -14.44
CA ALA A 72 -8.12 -2.39 -14.43
C ALA A 72 -8.66 -2.74 -13.04
N ARG A 73 -7.84 -3.27 -12.12
CA ARG A 73 -8.33 -3.88 -10.86
C ARG A 73 -7.70 -3.30 -9.59
N CYS A 74 -6.59 -2.57 -9.67
CA CYS A 74 -5.90 -2.03 -8.48
C CYS A 74 -6.11 -0.52 -8.30
N ASP A 75 -5.79 0.00 -7.12
CA ASP A 75 -5.87 1.44 -6.83
C ASP A 75 -4.52 2.12 -7.06
N TYR A 76 -3.42 1.37 -6.89
CA TYR A 76 -2.06 1.85 -7.10
C TYR A 76 -1.18 0.85 -7.86
N LEU A 77 -0.32 1.37 -8.72
CA LEU A 77 0.83 0.65 -9.28
C LEU A 77 2.10 1.04 -8.51
N PHE A 78 2.79 0.04 -7.99
CA PHE A 78 4.13 0.18 -7.46
C PHE A 78 5.15 -0.15 -8.56
N THR A 79 6.01 0.80 -8.91
CA THR A 79 6.99 0.63 -9.98
C THR A 79 8.32 1.27 -9.59
N THR A 80 9.41 0.71 -10.08
CA THR A 80 10.76 1.25 -9.86
C THR A 80 11.33 1.71 -11.19
N PHE A 81 12.16 2.74 -11.14
CA PHE A 81 12.89 3.28 -12.27
C PHE A 81 14.30 3.60 -11.82
N SER A 82 15.27 3.52 -12.74
CA SER A 82 16.67 3.80 -12.43
C SER A 82 16.98 5.29 -12.39
N GLU A 83 16.45 6.03 -13.37
CA GLU A 83 16.66 7.46 -13.50
C GLU A 83 15.36 8.21 -13.24
N MET A 84 15.44 9.34 -12.54
CA MET A 84 14.25 10.15 -12.25
C MET A 84 13.60 10.72 -13.51
N SER A 85 14.36 10.91 -14.58
CA SER A 85 13.82 11.29 -15.89
C SER A 85 12.82 10.27 -16.45
N ASP A 86 12.90 9.01 -16.03
CA ASP A 86 11.98 7.96 -16.50
C ASP A 86 10.69 7.88 -15.67
N ALA A 87 10.65 8.52 -14.50
CA ALA A 87 9.47 8.51 -13.63
C ALA A 87 8.20 8.98 -14.37
N GLY A 88 8.32 10.05 -15.15
CA GLY A 88 7.20 10.60 -15.94
C GLY A 88 6.64 9.61 -16.97
N LYS A 89 7.49 8.77 -17.55
CA LYS A 89 7.07 7.75 -18.53
C LYS A 89 6.21 6.66 -17.87
N HIS A 90 6.60 6.21 -16.68
CA HIS A 90 5.84 5.21 -15.94
C HIS A 90 4.48 5.73 -15.47
N VAL A 91 4.41 7.00 -15.06
CA VAL A 91 3.16 7.65 -14.69
C VAL A 91 2.24 7.82 -15.90
N ALA A 92 2.77 8.28 -17.03
CA ALA A 92 2.00 8.42 -18.27
C ALA A 92 1.45 7.07 -18.76
N ASP A 93 2.28 6.02 -18.76
CA ASP A 93 1.88 4.67 -19.18
C ASP A 93 0.72 4.12 -18.35
N ILE A 94 0.77 4.22 -17.01
CA ILE A 94 -0.34 3.71 -16.20
C ILE A 94 -1.59 4.58 -16.32
N SER A 95 -1.43 5.90 -16.48
CA SER A 95 -2.55 6.82 -16.63
C SER A 95 -3.31 6.52 -17.92
N GLU A 96 -2.60 6.34 -19.04
CA GLU A 96 -3.21 5.98 -20.32
C GLU A 96 -3.95 4.63 -20.26
N ARG A 97 -3.37 3.64 -19.57
CA ARG A 97 -4.03 2.34 -19.35
C ARG A 97 -5.29 2.47 -18.48
N ALA A 98 -5.23 3.27 -17.43
CA ALA A 98 -6.34 3.50 -16.52
C ALA A 98 -7.48 4.27 -17.21
N ASP A 99 -7.15 5.26 -18.04
CA ASP A 99 -8.10 6.04 -18.84
C ASP A 99 -8.90 5.15 -19.81
N LYS A 100 -8.24 4.18 -20.45
CA LYS A 100 -8.90 3.21 -21.35
C LYS A 100 -10.00 2.39 -20.67
N VAL A 101 -9.90 2.20 -19.35
CA VAL A 101 -10.88 1.47 -18.53
C VAL A 101 -11.71 2.39 -17.64
N GLY A 102 -11.61 3.71 -17.82
CA GLY A 102 -12.37 4.71 -17.07
C GLY A 102 -12.04 4.76 -15.57
N ARG A 103 -10.80 4.42 -15.19
CA ARG A 103 -10.33 4.40 -13.80
C ARG A 103 -9.19 5.39 -13.59
N ASN A 104 -8.96 5.76 -12.34
CA ASN A 104 -7.78 6.51 -11.93
C ASN A 104 -6.93 5.61 -11.02
N VAL A 105 -5.64 5.49 -11.33
CA VAL A 105 -4.68 4.63 -10.61
C VAL A 105 -3.45 5.45 -10.26
N GLY A 106 -3.11 5.48 -8.98
CA GLY A 106 -1.92 6.20 -8.52
C GLY A 106 -0.63 5.41 -8.74
N VAL A 107 0.51 6.10 -8.69
CA VAL A 107 1.83 5.48 -8.81
C VAL A 107 2.62 5.68 -7.53
N TYR A 108 3.19 4.58 -7.02
CA TYR A 108 4.20 4.60 -5.98
C TYR A 108 5.52 4.08 -6.52
N THR A 109 6.59 4.59 -5.93
CA THR A 109 7.95 4.09 -6.14
C THR A 109 8.68 4.00 -4.82
N VAL A 110 9.77 3.24 -4.80
CA VAL A 110 10.66 3.21 -3.66
C VAL A 110 11.61 4.41 -3.73
N ALA A 111 11.78 5.08 -2.60
CA ALA A 111 12.80 6.11 -2.41
C ALA A 111 13.61 5.76 -1.17
N HIS A 112 14.93 5.63 -1.34
CA HIS A 112 15.85 5.49 -0.22
C HIS A 112 16.45 6.85 0.12
N VAL A 113 16.42 7.22 1.40
CA VAL A 113 16.90 8.50 1.88
C VAL A 113 17.91 8.26 2.99
N VAL A 114 19.14 8.74 2.80
CA VAL A 114 20.17 8.76 3.83
C VAL A 114 20.24 10.17 4.42
N CYS A 115 19.83 10.29 5.69
CA CYS A 115 19.87 11.55 6.41
C CYS A 115 21.07 11.60 7.36
N ARG A 116 21.91 12.64 7.23
CA ARG A 116 23.00 12.98 8.16
C ARG A 116 23.07 14.51 8.37
N PRO A 117 23.72 14.98 9.45
CA PRO A 117 23.95 16.41 9.70
C PRO A 117 24.57 17.17 8.53
N THR A 118 25.50 16.56 7.79
CA THR A 118 26.15 17.15 6.61
C THR A 118 26.01 16.24 5.38
N MET A 119 26.17 16.82 4.19
CA MET A 119 26.13 16.08 2.92
C MET A 119 27.31 15.12 2.82
N GLU A 120 28.48 15.54 3.30
CA GLU A 120 29.70 14.75 3.33
C GLU A 120 29.50 13.49 4.19
N GLU A 121 28.92 13.62 5.38
CA GLU A 121 28.60 12.49 6.24
C GLU A 121 27.57 11.54 5.60
N ALA A 122 26.55 12.09 4.92
CA ALA A 122 25.55 11.28 4.22
C ALA A 122 26.19 10.45 3.10
N GLN A 123 27.06 11.07 2.29
CA GLN A 123 27.74 10.42 1.18
C GLN A 123 28.77 9.38 1.66
N ALA A 124 29.51 9.69 2.73
CA ALA A 124 30.44 8.77 3.35
C ALA A 124 29.71 7.53 3.88
N TYR A 125 28.57 7.73 4.56
CA TYR A 125 27.74 6.62 5.05
C TYR A 125 27.14 5.79 3.91
N TYR A 126 26.64 6.44 2.85
CA TYR A 126 26.11 5.74 1.68
C TYR A 126 27.18 4.88 0.99
N THR A 127 28.38 5.42 0.80
CA THR A 127 29.51 4.71 0.17
C THR A 127 30.03 3.56 1.04
N ALA A 128 29.95 3.69 2.36
CA ALA A 128 30.37 2.66 3.31
C ALA A 128 29.39 1.47 3.42
N MET A 129 28.18 1.57 2.86
CA MET A 129 27.22 0.45 2.87
C MET A 129 27.74 -0.74 2.03
N PRO A 130 27.62 -1.99 2.52
CA PRO A 130 28.05 -3.18 1.79
C PRO A 130 27.38 -3.29 0.41
N SER A 131 28.12 -3.81 -0.58
CA SER A 131 27.70 -3.85 -1.99
C SER A 131 26.39 -4.62 -2.27
N ILE A 132 25.97 -5.51 -1.37
CA ILE A 132 24.67 -6.21 -1.46
C ILE A 132 23.49 -5.24 -1.38
N TRP A 133 23.69 -4.07 -0.76
CA TRP A 133 22.73 -2.97 -0.73
C TRP A 133 22.92 -2.03 -1.93
N SER A 134 24.16 -1.81 -2.40
CA SER A 134 24.46 -0.80 -3.42
C SER A 134 23.96 -1.13 -4.83
N THR A 135 23.88 -2.42 -5.21
CA THR A 135 23.40 -2.81 -6.55
C THR A 135 21.89 -2.63 -6.70
N THR A 136 21.12 -2.86 -5.64
CA THR A 136 19.66 -2.62 -5.62
C THR A 136 19.33 -1.14 -5.38
N MET A 137 20.21 -0.38 -4.75
CA MET A 137 19.98 1.02 -4.34
C MET A 137 20.47 2.09 -5.33
N ARG A 138 21.18 1.73 -6.41
CA ARG A 138 21.72 2.71 -7.39
C ARG A 138 20.65 3.56 -8.10
N SER A 139 19.39 3.19 -7.99
CA SER A 139 18.24 3.84 -8.60
C SER A 139 17.53 4.83 -7.67
N MET A 140 18.23 5.66 -6.88
CA MET A 140 17.59 6.40 -5.78
C MET A 140 18.15 7.82 -5.58
N LEU A 141 17.28 8.82 -5.71
CA LEU A 141 17.62 10.24 -5.57
C LEU A 141 17.97 10.63 -4.14
N ILE A 142 19.03 11.42 -4.01
CA ILE A 142 19.36 12.17 -2.79
C ILE A 142 18.46 13.41 -2.74
N TRP A 143 17.55 13.49 -1.77
CA TRP A 143 16.84 14.72 -1.45
C TRP A 143 17.52 15.43 -0.27
N GLN A 144 18.11 16.61 -0.53
CA GLN A 144 18.67 17.47 0.51
C GLN A 144 17.58 18.29 1.21
N ALA A 145 17.44 18.08 2.52
CA ALA A 145 16.69 18.95 3.40
C ALA A 145 17.41 20.30 3.59
N ARG A 146 17.17 21.27 2.69
CA ARG A 146 17.39 22.70 2.98
C ARG A 146 16.05 23.42 3.06
N ARG A 147 15.24 23.04 4.06
CA ARG A 147 13.96 23.70 4.37
C ARG A 147 13.83 24.04 5.86
N SER A 148 14.89 24.62 6.44
CA SER A 148 14.90 25.08 7.83
C SER A 148 15.78 26.33 8.02
N SER A 149 15.63 27.35 7.17
CA SER A 149 16.23 28.67 7.45
C SER A 149 15.48 29.91 6.93
N ARG A 150 14.21 29.77 6.50
CA ARG A 150 13.34 30.93 6.22
C ARG A 150 11.88 30.65 6.60
N SER A 151 11.59 30.69 7.89
CA SER A 151 10.31 31.22 8.37
C SER A 151 10.59 32.03 9.62
N ARG A 152 10.30 33.32 9.49
CA ARG A 152 10.61 34.39 10.43
C ARG A 152 9.81 34.17 11.71
N MET A 153 10.53 34.21 12.82
CA MET A 153 10.04 34.19 14.19
C MET A 153 9.10 35.37 14.45
N THR A 154 7.80 35.12 14.59
CA THR A 154 6.89 36.04 15.29
C THR A 154 6.72 35.47 16.70
N ARG A 155 7.35 36.13 17.69
CA ARG A 155 7.17 35.82 19.11
C ARG A 155 5.71 36.12 19.51
N MET A 156 5.04 35.18 20.16
CA MET A 156 3.91 35.47 21.04
C MET A 156 4.28 35.11 22.48
N PRO A 157 3.85 35.91 23.47
CA PRO A 157 4.30 35.79 24.85
C PRO A 157 3.64 34.61 25.57
N MET A 158 4.44 33.95 26.43
CA MET A 158 3.97 33.00 27.44
C MET A 158 3.16 33.74 28.51
N THR A 159 1.91 33.31 28.71
CA THR A 159 1.24 33.39 30.01
C THR A 159 0.57 32.04 30.26
N ALA A 160 1.04 31.36 31.30
CA ALA A 160 0.52 30.09 31.79
C ALA A 160 -0.79 30.29 32.56
N THR A 161 -1.78 29.44 32.33
CA THR A 161 -2.77 28.92 33.31
C THR A 161 -3.73 27.98 32.57
N GLY A 162 -3.78 26.69 32.95
CA GLY A 162 -4.79 25.76 32.44
C GLY A 162 -4.41 24.28 32.61
N SER A 163 -4.79 23.73 33.76
CA SER A 163 -4.92 22.30 34.16
C SER A 163 -4.50 21.19 33.17
N VAL A 164 -3.53 20.38 33.61
CA VAL A 164 -3.21 19.05 33.07
C VAL A 164 -4.32 18.06 33.48
N SER A 165 -4.95 17.41 32.51
CA SER A 165 -5.82 16.24 32.73
C SER A 165 -5.05 14.97 32.30
N PRO A 166 -5.01 13.89 33.10
CA PRO A 166 -4.13 12.75 32.84
C PRO A 166 -4.81 11.66 31.99
N ALA A 167 -3.94 10.91 31.30
CA ALA A 167 -4.13 9.55 30.80
C ALA A 167 -5.07 9.32 29.58
N ALA A 168 -4.43 8.92 28.47
CA ALA A 168 -5.07 8.20 27.38
C ALA A 168 -5.60 6.83 27.88
N PRO A 169 -6.81 6.39 27.46
CA PRO A 169 -7.34 5.10 27.89
C PRO A 169 -6.59 3.92 27.24
N ALA A 170 -6.22 2.96 28.08
CA ALA A 170 -5.57 1.70 27.75
C ALA A 170 -6.45 0.78 26.85
N PRO A 171 -5.87 -0.24 26.17
CA PRO A 171 -6.55 -1.03 25.14
C PRO A 171 -7.41 -2.16 25.76
N THR A 172 -8.49 -1.82 26.46
CA THR A 172 -9.39 -2.82 27.10
C THR A 172 -10.68 -3.10 26.31
N ARG A 173 -10.99 -2.31 25.26
CA ARG A 173 -12.24 -2.43 24.50
C ARG A 173 -12.34 -3.67 23.59
N TRP A 174 -11.21 -4.32 23.28
CA TRP A 174 -11.17 -5.50 22.41
C TRP A 174 -11.61 -6.79 23.11
N LEU A 175 -11.27 -6.95 24.39
CA LEU A 175 -11.59 -8.15 25.18
C LEU A 175 -13.08 -8.26 25.51
N GLU A 176 -13.78 -7.13 25.67
CA GLU A 176 -15.21 -7.13 25.98
C GLU A 176 -16.09 -7.49 24.77
N ARG A 177 -15.67 -7.17 23.54
CA ARG A 177 -16.41 -7.55 22.32
C ARG A 177 -16.41 -9.05 22.07
N ARG A 178 -15.33 -9.76 22.42
CA ARG A 178 -15.23 -11.23 22.31
C ARG A 178 -16.30 -11.96 23.12
N LYS A 179 -16.78 -11.36 24.22
CA LYS A 179 -17.81 -11.97 25.08
C LYS A 179 -19.22 -11.94 24.50
N ARG A 180 -19.49 -11.16 23.44
CA ARG A 180 -20.83 -11.02 22.82
C ARG A 180 -21.03 -11.86 21.55
N LEU A 181 -20.04 -12.66 21.13
CA LEU A 181 -20.15 -13.50 19.94
C LEU A 181 -20.86 -14.84 20.23
N PRO A 182 -21.66 -15.38 19.29
CA PRO A 182 -22.24 -16.72 19.39
C PRO A 182 -21.16 -17.81 19.62
N PRO A 183 -21.49 -18.93 20.31
CA PRO A 183 -20.50 -19.94 20.72
C PRO A 183 -19.63 -20.48 19.57
N ARG A 184 -20.19 -20.58 18.35
CA ARG A 184 -19.47 -21.08 17.16
C ARG A 184 -18.29 -20.21 16.69
N TRP A 185 -18.13 -19.00 17.22
CA TRP A 185 -17.08 -18.04 16.81
C TRP A 185 -16.07 -17.72 17.93
N ARG A 186 -16.03 -18.54 18.99
CA ARG A 186 -15.02 -18.44 20.06
C ARG A 186 -13.96 -19.53 19.87
N GLN A 187 -12.99 -19.27 18.99
CA GLN A 187 -11.68 -19.93 18.98
C GLN A 187 -10.60 -18.84 19.00
#